data_AF-A0A6C0HWF3-F1
#
_entry.id   AF-A0A6C0HWF3-F1
#
_cell.length_a   1.000
_cell.length_b   1.000
_cell.length_c   1.000
_cell.angle_alpha   90.00
_cell.angle_beta   90.00
_cell.angle_gamma   90.00
#
_symmetry.space_group_name_H-M   'P 1'
#
loop_
_entity.id
_entity.type
_entity.pdbx_description
1 polymer ?
#
loop_
_entity_poly.entity_id
_entity_poly.type
_entity_poly.pdbx_seq_one_letter_code
_entity_poly.pdbx_strand_id
1 'polypeptide(L)'
;MDLIIEPDIYSPSIDEHGNYIDKIPSNANMKLGLRCPCGCRKDKVYETPSVFSSHIKTKSHQKWLADLNLNKANYYVENEKLRETIHNQKMVIAKLEKDVVNRNMTIDFLTLQLTKTATNNSNKTTDLLIFD
;
A
#
# COMPACT_ATOMS: atom_id res chain seq x y z
N MET A 1 9.35 23.83 -8.16
CA MET A 1 9.35 22.44 -7.67
C MET A 1 8.97 21.61 -8.88
N ASP A 2 9.98 21.12 -9.61
CA ASP A 2 9.72 20.32 -10.79
C ASP A 2 9.23 18.95 -10.33
N LEU A 3 8.05 18.55 -10.82
CA LEU A 3 7.54 17.20 -10.61
C LEU A 3 8.49 16.26 -11.36
N ILE A 4 9.29 15.51 -10.62
CA ILE A 4 10.04 14.39 -11.18
C ILE A 4 8.99 13.34 -11.55
N ILE A 5 8.67 13.21 -12.84
CA ILE A 5 7.69 12.24 -13.33
C ILE A 5 8.44 10.95 -13.67
N GLU A 6 8.07 9.85 -13.02
CA GLU A 6 8.67 8.54 -13.29
C GLU A 6 8.13 7.95 -14.61
N PRO A 7 8.95 7.17 -15.35
CA PRO A 7 8.50 6.43 -16.54
C PRO A 7 7.43 5.39 -16.18
N ASP A 8 6.39 5.29 -17.00
CA ASP A 8 5.30 4.33 -16.79
C ASP A 8 5.75 2.87 -16.92
N ILE A 9 4.98 1.95 -16.34
CA ILE A 9 5.18 0.50 -16.46
C ILE A 9 4.22 -0.08 -17.50
N TYR A 10 4.76 -0.86 -18.43
CA TYR A 10 3.99 -1.54 -19.46
C TYR A 10 3.01 -2.54 -18.86
N SER A 11 1.77 -2.48 -19.36
CA SER A 11 0.73 -3.47 -19.13
C SER A 11 0.22 -4.01 -20.47
N PRO A 12 0.12 -5.35 -20.64
CA PRO A 12 -0.49 -5.93 -21.84
C PRO A 12 -1.98 -5.60 -21.93
N SER A 13 -2.52 -5.55 -23.14
CA SER A 13 -3.96 -5.42 -23.37
C SER A 13 -4.64 -6.79 -23.25
N ILE A 14 -5.97 -6.81 -23.07
CA ILE A 14 -6.74 -8.06 -23.02
C ILE A 14 -7.57 -8.16 -24.30
N ASP A 15 -7.55 -9.33 -24.96
CA ASP A 15 -8.37 -9.62 -26.14
C ASP A 15 -9.81 -10.01 -25.76
N GLU A 16 -10.66 -10.24 -26.76
CA GLU A 16 -12.07 -10.64 -26.56
C GLU A 16 -12.23 -11.99 -25.84
N HIS A 17 -11.18 -12.82 -25.82
CA HIS A 17 -11.15 -14.13 -25.18
C HIS A 17 -10.53 -14.10 -23.77
N GLY A 18 -10.19 -12.90 -23.27
CA GLY A 18 -9.58 -12.75 -21.95
C GLY A 18 -8.12 -13.21 -21.89
N ASN A 19 -7.39 -13.14 -23.00
CA ASN A 19 -5.95 -13.38 -23.05
C ASN A 19 -5.19 -12.05 -23.12
N TYR A 20 -4.06 -11.99 -22.44
CA TYR A 20 -3.10 -10.91 -22.53
C TYR A 20 -2.41 -10.93 -23.90
N ILE A 21 -2.49 -9.80 -24.60
CA ILE A 21 -1.87 -9.56 -25.89
C ILE A 21 -1.00 -8.30 -25.85
N ASP A 22 0.09 -8.33 -26.61
CA ASP A 22 0.94 -7.16 -26.75
C ASP A 22 0.33 -6.10 -27.65
N LYS A 23 0.34 -4.86 -27.18
CA LYS A 23 -0.03 -3.70 -27.97
C LYS A 23 1.04 -2.62 -27.79
N ILE A 24 1.63 -2.21 -28.91
CA ILE A 24 2.64 -1.16 -28.90
C ILE A 24 1.95 0.15 -28.49
N PRO A 25 2.41 0.83 -27.42
CA PRO A 25 1.83 2.10 -27.02
C PRO A 25 2.10 3.18 -28.06
N SER A 26 1.15 4.11 -28.19
CA SER A 26 1.30 5.29 -29.04
C SER A 26 2.43 6.20 -28.52
N ASN A 27 3.05 6.98 -29.41
CA ASN A 27 4.11 7.94 -29.05
C ASN A 27 3.73 8.89 -27.90
N ALA A 28 2.45 9.25 -27.78
CA ALA A 28 1.94 10.09 -26.69
C ALA A 28 2.14 9.47 -25.30
N ASN A 29 2.09 8.13 -25.21
CA ASN A 29 2.19 7.36 -23.97
C ASN A 29 3.64 6.93 -23.66
N MET A 30 4.62 7.32 -24.49
CA MET A 30 6.04 7.01 -24.28
C MET A 30 6.90 8.26 -24.15
N LYS A 31 6.30 9.44 -23.92
CA LYS A 31 7.05 10.72 -23.78
C LYS A 31 8.09 10.71 -22.65
N LEU A 32 7.83 9.95 -21.59
CA LEU A 32 8.73 9.76 -20.45
C LEU A 32 9.46 8.42 -20.49
N GLY A 33 9.28 7.67 -21.59
CA GLY A 33 9.70 6.29 -21.72
C GLY A 33 8.81 5.31 -20.96
N LEU A 34 9.06 4.01 -21.17
CA LEU A 34 8.27 2.91 -20.64
C LEU A 34 9.17 1.82 -20.06
N ARG A 35 8.85 1.25 -18.91
CA ARG A 35 9.54 0.11 -18.32
C ARG A 35 8.75 -1.17 -18.52
N CYS A 36 9.42 -2.29 -18.82
CA CYS A 36 8.75 -3.57 -18.98
C CYS A 36 9.00 -4.50 -17.79
N PRO A 37 7.95 -5.08 -17.16
CA PRO A 37 8.09 -5.96 -16.01
C PRO A 37 8.51 -7.40 -16.35
N CYS A 38 8.72 -7.74 -17.64
CA CYS A 38 9.09 -9.08 -18.11
C CYS A 38 10.48 -9.61 -17.63
N GLY A 39 11.11 -8.93 -16.65
CA GLY A 39 12.31 -9.41 -15.96
C GLY A 39 13.61 -9.31 -16.74
N CYS A 40 13.59 -8.92 -18.02
CA CYS A 40 14.80 -8.85 -18.86
C CYS A 40 15.83 -7.83 -18.35
N ARG A 41 15.34 -6.63 -18.02
CA ARG A 41 16.13 -5.49 -17.51
C ARG A 41 15.18 -4.58 -16.73
N LYS A 42 15.11 -4.75 -15.40
CA LYS A 42 14.15 -4.02 -14.53
C LYS A 42 14.34 -2.50 -14.58
N ASP A 43 15.56 -2.06 -14.82
CA ASP A 43 15.90 -0.62 -14.85
C ASP A 43 15.92 -0.02 -16.25
N LYS A 44 15.68 -0.82 -17.30
CA LYS A 44 15.71 -0.30 -18.67
C LYS A 44 14.41 0.45 -18.98
N VAL A 45 14.57 1.72 -19.34
CA VAL A 45 13.53 2.56 -19.91
C VAL A 45 13.59 2.48 -21.43
N TYR A 46 12.44 2.23 -22.05
CA TYR A 46 12.26 2.22 -23.50
C TYR A 46 11.67 3.56 -23.92
N GLU A 47 12.48 4.41 -24.57
CA GLU A 47 12.10 5.79 -24.89
C GLU A 47 11.20 5.90 -26.13
N THR A 48 11.30 4.94 -27.06
CA THR A 48 10.55 4.99 -28.33
C THR A 48 9.76 3.69 -28.57
N PRO A 49 8.62 3.78 -29.27
CA PRO A 49 7.85 2.58 -29.62
C PRO A 49 8.62 1.59 -30.48
N SER A 50 9.55 2.04 -31.32
CA SER A 50 10.37 1.15 -32.16
C SER A 50 11.30 0.26 -31.32
N VAL A 51 11.94 0.85 -30.30
CA VAL A 51 12.81 0.09 -29.39
C VAL A 51 11.98 -0.86 -28.53
N PHE A 52 10.79 -0.41 -28.08
CA PHE A 52 9.86 -1.27 -27.35
C PHE A 52 9.28 -2.40 -28.21
N SER A 53 8.96 -2.13 -29.48
CA SER A 53 8.47 -3.13 -30.45
C SER A 53 9.50 -4.25 -30.67
N SER A 54 10.78 -3.90 -30.69
CA SER A 54 11.86 -4.88 -30.76
C SER A 54 11.96 -5.71 -29.48
N HIS A 55 11.68 -5.09 -28.34
CA HIS A 55 11.70 -5.76 -27.03
C HIS A 55 10.58 -6.79 -26.87
N ILE A 56 9.33 -6.47 -27.23
CA ILE A 56 8.20 -7.41 -27.07
C ILE A 56 8.37 -8.69 -27.91
N LYS A 57 9.16 -8.63 -28.99
CA LYS A 57 9.52 -9.79 -29.83
C LYS A 57 10.59 -10.69 -29.22
N THR A 58 11.23 -10.29 -28.12
CA THR A 58 12.27 -11.11 -27.48
C THR A 58 11.66 -12.32 -26.78
N LYS A 59 12.36 -13.47 -26.80
CA LYS A 59 11.90 -14.71 -26.17
C LYS A 59 11.55 -14.55 -24.69
N SER A 60 12.30 -13.73 -23.98
CA SER A 60 12.06 -13.47 -22.56
C SER A 60 10.75 -12.72 -22.32
N HIS A 61 10.42 -11.73 -23.16
CA HIS A 61 9.13 -11.04 -23.09
C HIS A 61 7.97 -11.98 -23.47
N GLN A 62 8.12 -12.73 -24.57
CA GLN A 62 7.11 -13.70 -25.01
C GLN A 62 6.85 -14.77 -23.95
N LYS A 63 7.89 -15.27 -23.29
CA LYS A 63 7.77 -16.20 -22.16
C LYS A 63 6.98 -15.56 -21.02
N TRP A 64 7.30 -14.33 -20.62
CA TRP A 64 6.56 -13.62 -19.59
C TRP A 64 5.08 -13.45 -19.93
N LEU A 65 4.75 -13.10 -21.17
CA LEU A 65 3.36 -12.97 -21.61
C LEU A 65 2.63 -14.33 -21.63
N ALA A 66 3.32 -15.41 -22.04
CA ALA A 66 2.77 -16.76 -21.97
C ALA A 66 2.53 -17.20 -20.52
N ASP A 67 3.46 -16.93 -19.61
CA ASP A 67 3.34 -17.22 -18.19
C ASP A 67 2.17 -16.42 -17.57
N LEU A 68 1.96 -15.16 -17.97
CA LEU A 68 0.79 -14.38 -17.56
C LEU A 68 -0.53 -15.04 -18.00
N ASN A 69 -0.60 -15.45 -19.25
CA ASN A 69 -1.79 -16.12 -19.79
C ASN A 69 -2.05 -17.48 -19.13
N LEU A 70 -1.00 -18.25 -18.86
CA LEU A 70 -1.10 -19.53 -18.17
C LEU A 70 -1.61 -19.36 -16.73
N ASN A 71 -1.14 -18.31 -16.05
CA ASN A 71 -1.47 -18.05 -14.65
C ASN A 71 -2.73 -17.19 -14.48
N LYS A 72 -3.45 -16.81 -15.54
CA LYS A 72 -4.61 -15.90 -15.44
C LYS A 72 -5.68 -16.38 -14.47
N ALA A 73 -5.94 -17.69 -14.44
CA ALA A 73 -6.88 -18.30 -13.49
C ALA A 73 -6.33 -18.31 -12.05
N ASN A 74 -5.03 -18.54 -11.88
CA ASN A 74 -4.37 -18.51 -10.58
C ASN A 74 -4.39 -17.11 -9.98
N TYR A 75 -4.14 -16.08 -10.80
CA TYR A 75 -4.20 -14.68 -10.38
C TYR A 75 -5.58 -14.27 -9.87
N TYR A 76 -6.65 -14.75 -10.49
CA TYR A 76 -8.01 -14.48 -10.00
C TYR A 76 -8.23 -15.07 -8.60
N VAL A 77 -7.87 -16.33 -8.40
CA VAL A 77 -8.00 -17.01 -7.10
C VAL A 77 -7.13 -16.35 -6.04
N GLU A 78 -5.91 -15.94 -6.38
CA GLU A 78 -5.03 -15.22 -5.47
C GLU A 78 -5.58 -13.84 -5.13
N ASN A 79 -6.14 -13.12 -6.10
CA ASN A 79 -6.74 -11.80 -5.87
C ASN A 79 -7.92 -11.87 -4.91
N GLU A 80 -8.80 -12.87 -5.06
CA GLU A 80 -9.91 -13.07 -4.13
C GLU A 80 -9.42 -13.39 -2.71
N LYS A 81 -8.38 -14.21 -2.55
CA LYS A 81 -7.73 -14.45 -1.24
C LYS A 81 -7.10 -13.18 -0.66
N LEU A 82 -6.49 -12.34 -1.50
CA LEU A 82 -5.93 -11.06 -1.08
C LEU A 82 -7.04 -10.10 -0.63
N ARG A 83 -8.19 -10.08 -1.31
CA ARG A 83 -9.35 -9.27 -0.90
C ARG A 83 -9.90 -9.70 0.45
N GLU A 84 -10.00 -11.01 0.69
CA GLU A 84 -10.39 -11.54 2.01
C GLU A 84 -9.38 -11.14 3.09
N THR A 85 -8.08 -11.26 2.80
CA THR A 85 -7.02 -10.86 3.72
C THR A 85 -7.09 -9.37 4.07
N ILE A 86 -7.28 -8.50 3.06
CA ILE A 86 -7.44 -7.05 3.26
C ILE A 86 -8.68 -6.76 4.10
N HIS A 87 -9.80 -7.44 3.86
CA HIS A 87 -10.99 -7.29 4.67
C HIS A 87 -10.73 -7.64 6.14
N ASN A 88 -10.11 -8.79 6.40
CA ASN A 88 -9.77 -9.22 7.75
C ASN A 88 -8.80 -8.24 8.43
N GLN A 89 -7.79 -7.75 7.72
CA GLN A 89 -6.88 -6.73 8.23
C GLN A 89 -7.61 -5.45 8.64
N LYS A 90 -8.55 -4.96 7.83
CA LYS A 90 -9.38 -3.79 8.17
C LYS A 90 -10.20 -4.01 9.44
N MET A 91 -10.77 -5.20 9.60
CA MET A 91 -11.53 -5.56 10.81
C MET A 91 -10.65 -5.58 12.07
N VAL A 92 -9.44 -6.15 11.96
CA VAL A 92 -8.46 -6.16 13.05
C VAL A 92 -8.03 -4.74 13.42
N ILE A 93 -7.73 -3.90 12.43
CA ILE A 93 -7.37 -2.49 12.65
C ILE A 93 -8.49 -1.75 13.37
N ALA A 94 -9.73 -1.84 12.88
CA ALA A 94 -10.87 -1.16 13.52
C ALA A 94 -11.08 -1.61 14.98
N LYS A 95 -10.88 -2.90 15.26
CA LYS A 95 -10.95 -3.42 16.63
C LYS A 95 -9.83 -2.84 17.50
N LEU A 96 -8.59 -2.85 17.01
CA LEU A 96 -7.44 -2.30 17.73
C LEU A 96 -7.58 -0.80 17.97
N GLU A 97 -8.08 -0.03 17.00
CA GLU A 97 -8.37 1.40 17.15
C GLU A 97 -9.36 1.64 18.29
N LYS A 98 -10.45 0.87 18.35
CA LYS A 98 -11.42 0.94 19.45
C LYS A 98 -10.78 0.61 20.79
N ASP A 99 -9.96 -0.44 20.86
CA ASP A 99 -9.30 -0.86 22.09
C ASP A 99 -8.30 0.21 22.59
N VAL A 100 -7.55 0.84 21.68
CA VAL A 100 -6.64 1.96 21.99
C VAL A 100 -7.42 3.14 22.55
N VAL A 101 -8.52 3.52 21.90
CA VAL A 101 -9.37 4.64 22.35
C VAL A 101 -9.94 4.37 23.75
N ASN A 102 -10.42 3.16 24.02
CA ASN A 102 -10.93 2.78 25.36
C ASN A 102 -9.83 2.81 26.44
N ARG A 103 -8.62 2.33 26.09
CA ARG A 103 -7.47 2.36 27.01
C ARG A 103 -7.04 3.80 27.31
N ASN A 104 -7.00 4.67 26.31
CA ASN A 104 -6.68 6.09 26.50
C ASN A 104 -7.70 6.78 27.42
N MET A 105 -9.00 6.56 27.21
CA MET A 105 -10.04 7.08 28.12
C MET A 105 -9.85 6.60 29.56
N THR A 106 -9.46 5.33 29.74
CA THR A 106 -9.19 4.77 31.07
C THR A 106 -7.97 5.43 31.72
N ILE A 107 -6.90 5.65 30.95
CA ILE A 107 -5.71 6.36 31.40
C ILE A 107 -6.05 7.80 31.80
N ASP A 108 -6.81 8.52 30.98
CA ASP A 108 -7.22 9.90 31.26
C ASP A 108 -8.06 9.98 32.55
N PHE A 109 -9.01 9.06 32.72
CA PHE A 109 -9.84 8.96 33.91
C PHE A 109 -9.02 8.70 35.18
N LEU A 110 -8.13 7.71 35.15
CA LEU A 110 -7.28 7.37 36.29
C LEU A 110 -6.29 8.51 36.60
N THR A 111 -5.75 9.16 35.58
CA THR A 111 -4.87 10.33 35.74
C THR A 111 -5.61 11.49 36.41
N LEU A 112 -6.87 11.72 36.04
CA LEU A 112 -7.73 12.72 36.70
C LEU A 112 -8.03 12.36 38.16
N GLN A 113 -8.24 11.08 38.49
CA GLN A 113 -8.43 10.65 39.88
C GLN A 113 -7.16 10.84 40.73
N LEU A 114 -5.99 10.50 40.19
CA LEU A 114 -4.71 10.67 40.88
C LEU A 114 -4.42 12.15 41.16
N THR A 115 -4.62 13.03 40.17
CA THR A 115 -4.42 14.47 40.33
C THR A 115 -5.35 15.08 41.38
N LYS A 116 -6.63 14.69 41.41
CA LYS A 116 -7.60 15.10 42.44
C LYS A 116 -7.20 14.63 43.85
N THR A 117 -6.73 13.39 43.97
CA THR A 117 -6.27 12.85 45.25
C THR A 117 -5.01 13.57 45.76
N ALA A 118 -4.09 13.89 44.85
CA ALA A 118 -2.88 14.66 45.17
C ALA A 118 -3.20 16.10 45.62
N THR A 119 -4.14 16.79 44.97
CA THR A 119 -4.57 18.14 45.38
C THR A 119 -5.30 18.13 46.72
N ASN A 120 -6.15 17.13 46.98
CA ASN A 120 -6.85 17.00 48.26
C ASN A 120 -5.90 16.69 49.44
N ASN A 121 -4.81 15.97 49.21
CA ASN A 121 -3.79 15.73 50.25
C ASN A 121 -2.91 16.96 50.51
N SER A 122 -2.65 17.81 49.50
CA SER A 122 -1.94 19.09 49.70
C SER A 122 -2.73 20.10 50.54
N ASN A 123 -4.07 20.07 50.48
CA ASN A 123 -4.93 20.93 51.29
C ASN A 123 -5.16 20.37 52.72
N LYS A 124 -4.72 19.15 53.00
CA LYS A 124 -4.70 18.54 54.35
C LYS A 124 -3.33 18.70 55.02
N THR A 125 -2.66 19.83 54.82
CA THR A 125 -1.71 20.31 55.83
C THR A 125 -2.53 20.69 57.06
N THR A 126 -2.72 19.72 57.96
CA THR A 126 -3.13 19.98 59.34
C THR A 126 -2.13 20.96 59.92
N ASP A 127 -2.56 22.19 60.15
CA ASP A 127 -1.81 23.16 60.94
C ASP A 127 -1.70 22.60 62.36
N LEU A 128 -0.51 22.09 62.70
CA LEU A 128 -0.19 21.50 64.00
C LEU A 128 0.41 22.54 64.97
N LEU A 129 0.21 23.84 64.70
CA LEU A 129 0.72 24.94 65.53
C LEU A 129 -0.38 25.73 66.25
N ILE A 130 -1.39 25.04 66.80
CA ILE A 130 -2.24 25.64 67.84
C ILE A 130 -1.92 24.91 69.16
N PHE A 131 -1.02 25.53 69.94
CA PHE A 131 -0.77 25.18 71.34
C PHE A 131 -1.49 26.23 72.21
N ASP A 132 -2.42 25.77 73.05
CA ASP A 132 -2.87 26.47 74.27
C ASP A 132 -1.87 26.23 75.41
#